data_AF-A0A232EK49-F1
#
_entry.id   AF-A0A232EK49-F1
#
_cell.length_a   1.000
_cell.length_b   1.000
_cell.length_c   1.000
_cell.angle_alpha   90.00
_cell.angle_beta   90.00
_cell.angle_gamma   90.00
#
_symmetry.space_group_name_H-M   'P 1'
#
loop_
_entity.id
_entity.type
_entity.pdbx_description
1 polymer ?
#
loop_
_entity_poly.entity_id
_entity_poly.type
_entity_poly.pdbx_seq_one_letter_code
_entity_poly.pdbx_strand_id
1 'polypeptide(L)'
;MKLQLFLKRKSAGYKPKKSAVFTKGNIAKFLNDAPDEIYLATKVVIIMGIAGALRRCEMTNLLTSDCLKGADLLLVSIKNTKN
;
A
#
# COMPACT_ATOMS: atom_id res chain seq x y z
N MET A 1 -4.04 17.59 -32.00
CA MET A 1 -3.99 16.24 -31.38
C MET A 1 -3.16 15.18 -32.16
N LYS A 2 -2.18 15.54 -33.01
CA LYS A 2 -1.39 14.54 -33.76
C LYS A 2 -0.43 13.72 -32.88
N LEU A 3 0.17 14.34 -31.86
CA LEU A 3 1.15 13.70 -30.98
C LEU A 3 0.56 12.62 -30.06
N GLN A 4 -0.59 12.89 -29.44
CA GLN A 4 -1.27 11.91 -28.56
C GLN A 4 -1.70 10.65 -29.33
N LEU A 5 -2.19 10.82 -30.57
CA LEU A 5 -2.55 9.70 -31.45
C LEU A 5 -1.32 8.89 -31.87
N PHE A 6 -0.20 9.55 -32.17
CA PHE A 6 1.07 8.89 -32.47
C PHE A 6 1.57 8.06 -31.28
N LEU A 7 1.54 8.62 -30.07
CA LEU A 7 1.95 7.93 -28.85
C LEU A 7 1.03 6.73 -28.51
N LYS A 8 -0.30 6.87 -28.67
CA LYS A 8 -1.25 5.76 -28.47
C LYS A 8 -1.04 4.61 -29.47
N ARG A 9 -0.70 4.92 -30.73
CA ARG A 9 -0.36 3.92 -31.74
C ARG A 9 0.95 3.21 -31.42
N LYS A 10 1.96 3.95 -30.94
CA LYS A 10 3.24 3.40 -30.46
C LYS A 10 3.09 2.52 -29.21
N SER A 11 2.08 2.77 -28.37
CA SER A 11 1.80 1.96 -27.19
C SER A 11 0.94 0.72 -27.48
N ALA A 12 0.50 0.49 -28.72
CA ALA A 12 -0.25 -0.72 -29.06
C ALA A 12 0.64 -1.96 -28.84
N GLY A 13 0.19 -2.89 -28.01
CA GLY A 13 0.97 -4.07 -27.61
C GLY A 13 1.95 -3.83 -26.44
N TYR A 14 2.06 -2.60 -25.93
CA TYR A 14 2.84 -2.34 -24.73
C TYR A 14 2.19 -3.03 -23.54
N LYS A 15 2.83 -4.08 -23.03
CA LYS A 15 2.53 -4.65 -21.73
C LYS A 15 3.27 -3.80 -20.68
N PRO A 16 2.57 -2.99 -19.87
CA PRO A 16 3.23 -2.28 -18.80
C PRO A 16 3.95 -3.29 -17.91
N LYS A 17 5.22 -3.00 -17.58
CA LYS A 17 5.98 -3.78 -16.59
C LYS A 17 5.24 -3.66 -15.26
N LYS A 18 4.36 -4.64 -14.98
CA LYS A 18 3.70 -4.74 -13.68
C LYS A 18 4.79 -5.00 -12.65
N SER A 19 4.86 -4.18 -11.61
CA SER A 19 5.70 -4.48 -10.45
C SER A 19 5.34 -5.86 -9.93
N ALA A 20 6.34 -6.60 -9.43
CA ALA A 20 6.07 -7.88 -8.77
C ALA A 20 5.06 -7.64 -7.64
N VAL A 21 3.96 -8.38 -7.67
CA VAL A 21 2.91 -8.31 -6.64
C VAL A 21 3.19 -9.45 -5.65
N PHE A 22 3.24 -9.11 -4.36
CA PHE A 22 3.39 -10.13 -3.33
C PHE A 22 2.17 -11.04 -3.30
N THR A 23 2.41 -12.35 -3.22
CA THR A 23 1.33 -13.32 -3.00
C THR A 23 0.92 -13.31 -1.53
N LYS A 24 -0.27 -13.86 -1.23
CA LYS A 24 -0.71 -14.09 0.15
C LYS A 24 0.31 -14.90 0.97
N GLY A 25 0.95 -15.89 0.34
CA GLY A 25 2.00 -16.70 0.96
C GLY A 25 3.26 -15.90 1.30
N ASN A 26 3.70 -15.01 0.39
CA ASN A 26 4.84 -14.13 0.65
C ASN A 26 4.57 -13.21 1.85
N ILE A 27 3.36 -12.64 1.92
CA ILE A 27 2.95 -11.74 3.00
C ILE A 27 2.88 -12.50 4.33
N ALA A 28 2.20 -13.67 4.36
CA ALA A 28 2.08 -14.47 5.57
C ALA A 28 3.45 -14.91 6.10
N LYS A 29 4.34 -15.36 5.21
CA LYS A 29 5.71 -15.73 5.56
C LYS A 29 6.47 -14.55 6.16
N PHE A 30 6.37 -13.37 5.56
CA PHE A 30 7.02 -12.17 6.08
C PHE A 30 6.48 -11.78 7.46
N LEU A 31 5.16 -11.80 7.66
CA LEU A 31 4.54 -11.42 8.92
C LEU A 31 4.89 -12.40 10.06
N ASN A 32 4.98 -13.69 9.78
CA ASN A 32 5.26 -14.72 10.79
C ASN A 32 6.76 -14.92 11.05
N ASP A 33 7.60 -14.94 10.00
CA ASP A 33 8.98 -15.42 10.13
C ASP A 33 10.00 -14.29 10.27
N ALA A 34 9.69 -13.07 9.82
CA ALA A 34 10.66 -11.97 9.88
C ALA A 34 10.84 -11.45 11.32
N PRO A 35 12.05 -11.08 11.75
CA PRO A 35 12.29 -10.59 13.12
C PRO A 35 11.67 -9.19 13.34
N ASP A 36 10.90 -9.05 14.42
CA ASP A 36 10.22 -7.80 14.75
C ASP A 36 11.20 -6.67 15.11
N GLU A 37 12.32 -7.00 15.75
CA GLU A 37 13.37 -6.04 16.12
C GLU A 37 13.87 -5.20 14.93
N ILE A 38 13.79 -5.76 13.73
CA ILE A 38 14.22 -5.11 12.48
C ILE A 38 13.02 -4.63 11.67
N TYR A 39 11.93 -5.41 11.61
CA TYR A 39 10.86 -5.22 10.64
C TYR A 39 9.50 -4.85 11.23
N LEU A 40 9.39 -4.56 12.53
CA LEU A 40 8.12 -4.25 13.19
C LEU A 40 7.33 -3.16 12.44
N ALA A 41 7.98 -2.04 12.13
CA ALA A 41 7.35 -0.94 11.41
C ALA A 41 6.85 -1.38 10.03
N THR A 42 7.66 -2.15 9.29
CA THR A 42 7.29 -2.65 7.96
C THR A 42 6.13 -3.64 8.01
N LYS A 43 6.08 -4.52 9.01
CA LYS A 43 4.95 -5.44 9.23
C LYS A 43 3.66 -4.67 9.48
N VAL A 44 3.70 -3.68 10.37
CA VAL A 44 2.55 -2.82 10.68
C VAL A 44 2.06 -2.07 9.43
N VAL A 45 2.97 -1.49 8.65
CA VAL A 45 2.68 -0.82 7.37
C VAL A 45 1.99 -1.78 6.38
N ILE A 46 2.46 -3.03 6.26
CA ILE A 46 1.83 -4.03 5.39
C ILE A 46 0.42 -4.37 5.86
N ILE A 47 0.22 -4.56 7.17
CA ILE A 47 -1.10 -4.88 7.74
C ILE A 47 -2.08 -3.74 7.45
N MET A 48 -1.69 -2.48 7.71
CA MET A 48 -2.52 -1.32 7.40
C MET A 48 -2.81 -1.20 5.90
N GLY A 49 -1.79 -1.42 5.06
CA GLY A 49 -1.94 -1.39 3.60
C GLY A 49 -2.89 -2.45 3.06
N ILE A 50 -2.92 -3.66 3.65
CA ILE A 50 -3.82 -4.73 3.23
C ILE A 50 -5.24 -4.49 3.77
N ALA A 51 -5.37 -4.13 5.05
CA ALA A 51 -6.67 -3.97 5.70
C ALA A 51 -7.44 -2.73 5.22
N GLY A 52 -6.75 -1.61 5.03
CA GLY A 52 -7.37 -0.34 4.66
C GLY A 52 -7.10 0.12 3.22
N ALA A 53 -6.30 -0.62 2.45
CA ALA A 53 -5.87 -0.23 1.10
C ALA A 53 -5.20 1.17 1.03
N LEU A 54 -4.53 1.58 2.11
CA LEU A 54 -3.93 2.92 2.22
C LEU A 54 -2.89 3.16 1.12
N ARG A 55 -2.99 4.31 0.46
CA ARG A 55 -1.95 4.82 -0.44
C ARG A 55 -0.74 5.28 0.37
N ARG A 56 0.43 5.31 -0.28
CA ARG A 56 1.67 5.79 0.33
C ARG A 56 1.52 7.17 0.98
N CYS A 57 0.83 8.11 0.33
CA CYS A 57 0.62 9.45 0.86
C CYS A 57 -0.30 9.49 2.09
N GLU A 58 -1.28 8.58 2.17
CA GLU A 58 -2.18 8.48 3.32
C GLU A 58 -1.42 7.91 4.52
N MET A 59 -0.55 6.92 4.27
CA MET A 59 0.26 6.30 5.31
C MET A 59 1.38 7.21 5.85
N THR A 60 1.99 8.05 5.01
CA THR A 60 3.03 8.99 5.46
C THR A 60 2.49 10.17 6.26
N ASN A 61 1.20 10.50 6.09
CA ASN A 61 0.55 11.62 6.77
C ASN A 61 -0.20 11.19 8.03
N LEU A 62 -0.16 9.90 8.37
CA LEU A 62 -0.88 9.35 9.51
C LEU A 62 -0.18 9.74 10.82
N LEU A 63 -0.94 10.28 11.77
CA LEU A 63 -0.43 10.59 13.11
C LEU A 63 -0.93 9.55 14.12
N THR A 64 -0.18 9.39 15.22
CA THR A 64 -0.60 8.52 16.33
C THR A 64 -1.94 8.97 16.93
N SER A 65 -2.25 10.27 16.88
CA SER A 65 -3.54 10.84 17.30
C SER A 65 -4.71 10.40 16.42
N ASP A 66 -4.46 9.95 15.20
CA ASP A 66 -5.49 9.48 14.27
C ASP A 66 -5.83 7.99 14.49
N CYS A 67 -5.09 7.32 15.38
CA CYS A 67 -5.29 5.93 15.75
C CYS A 67 -6.03 5.85 17.10
N LEU A 68 -7.25 5.35 17.08
CA LEU A 68 -8.04 5.08 18.28
C LEU A 68 -7.99 3.58 18.61
N LYS A 69 -7.53 3.27 19.82
CA LYS A 69 -7.51 1.90 20.33
C LYS A 69 -8.87 1.57 20.95
N GLY A 70 -9.63 0.68 20.30
CA GLY A 70 -10.79 0.02 20.88
C GLY A 70 -10.39 -1.21 21.71
N ALA A 71 -11.39 -2.00 22.12
CA ALA A 71 -11.17 -3.24 22.88
C ALA A 71 -10.38 -4.28 22.06
N ASP A 72 -10.86 -4.58 20.85
CA ASP A 72 -10.25 -5.59 19.95
C ASP A 72 -9.83 -5.02 18.59
N LEU A 73 -10.09 -3.73 18.35
CA LEU A 73 -9.93 -3.09 17.03
C LEU A 73 -9.11 -1.81 17.15
N LEU A 74 -8.26 -1.58 16.15
CA LEU A 74 -7.59 -0.30 15.95
C LEU A 74 -8.33 0.48 14.86
N LEU A 75 -8.99 1.56 15.25
CA LEU A 75 -9.67 2.45 14.31
C LEU A 75 -8.69 3.53 13.84
N VAL A 76 -8.49 3.63 12.54
CA VAL A 76 -7.55 4.59 11.93
C VAL A 76 -8.33 5.59 11.08
N SER A 77 -8.22 6.88 11.40
CA SER A 77 -8.91 7.95 10.67
C SER A 77 -8.02 8.54 9.58
N ILE A 78 -8.42 8.44 8.32
CA ILE A 78 -7.67 8.97 7.18
C ILE A 78 -8.26 10.33 6.79
N LYS A 79 -7.51 11.41 7.04
CA LYS A 79 -8.01 12.78 6.85
C LYS A 79 -7.78 13.36 5.45
N ASN A 80 -6.80 12.85 4.70
CA ASN A 80 -6.34 13.48 3.46
C ASN A 80 -6.24 12.47 2.30
N THR A 81 -7.37 12.25 1.63
CA THR A 81 -7.50 11.32 0.50
C THR A 81 -7.61 12.10 -0.80
N LYS A 82 -6.82 11.74 -1.83
CA LYS A 82 -7.03 12.29 -3.18
C LYS A 82 -8.29 11.66 -3.78
N ASN A 83 -9.34 12.47 -3.98
CA ASN A 83 -10.44 12.19 -4.90
C ASN A 83 -9.96 12.28 -6.35
#